data_AF-A0A967T101-F1
#
_entry.id   AF-A0A967T101-F1
#
_cell.length_a   1.000
_cell.length_b   1.000
_cell.length_c   1.000
_cell.angle_alpha   90.00
_cell.angle_beta   90.00
_cell.angle_gamma   90.00
#
_symmetry.space_group_name_H-M   'P 1'
#
loop_
_entity.id
_entity.type
_entity.pdbx_description
1 polymer ?
#
loop_
_entity_poly.entity_id
_entity_poly.type
_entity_poly.pdbx_seq_one_letter_code
_entity_poly.pdbx_strand_id
1 'polypeptide(L)'
;MADGKNTVSPDKKADVLQATFKHYFDMAMDHHTKAGTTSHILLIIVGAIITLVGLEQTGAEVDKAAGLAICLIGLFGAVWARKQHERYFYWEHIANKYQEELAELLSDFKTGSYYYEYGRKAAKDGGYGITNRIRDRHLWVSLHLIVAIIGLSLFFSSD
;
A
#
# COMPACT_ATOMS: atom_id res chain seq x y z
N MET A 1 -39.25 38.14 -0.83
CA MET A 1 -38.17 37.43 -0.13
C MET A 1 -37.34 36.72 -1.18
N ALA A 2 -36.21 37.30 -1.55
CA ALA A 2 -35.34 36.73 -2.57
C ALA A 2 -34.62 35.52 -1.97
N ASP A 3 -34.98 34.31 -2.40
CA ASP A 3 -34.12 33.13 -2.25
C ASP A 3 -32.91 33.33 -3.17
N GLY A 4 -31.97 34.14 -2.70
CA GLY A 4 -30.69 34.39 -3.35
C GLY A 4 -29.84 33.13 -3.27
N LYS A 5 -30.15 32.14 -4.12
CA LYS A 5 -29.33 30.96 -4.31
C LYS A 5 -27.92 31.41 -4.70
N ASN A 6 -27.00 31.35 -3.75
CA ASN A 6 -25.56 31.47 -3.97
C ASN A 6 -25.12 30.29 -4.85
N THR A 7 -25.34 30.39 -6.16
CA THR A 7 -24.86 29.41 -7.12
C THR A 7 -23.37 29.64 -7.31
N VAL A 8 -22.55 28.76 -6.72
CA VAL A 8 -21.11 28.70 -6.97
C VAL A 8 -20.88 28.49 -8.46
N SER A 9 -20.01 29.30 -9.08
CA SER A 9 -19.69 29.18 -10.50
C SER A 9 -19.12 27.78 -10.83
N PRO A 10 -19.35 27.25 -12.04
CA PRO A 10 -18.82 25.95 -12.45
C PRO A 10 -17.32 25.82 -12.24
N ASP A 11 -16.55 26.86 -12.57
CA ASP A 11 -15.09 26.87 -12.39
C ASP A 11 -14.67 26.67 -10.93
N LYS A 12 -15.34 27.38 -10.00
CA LYS A 12 -15.07 27.22 -8.56
C LYS A 12 -15.42 25.83 -8.06
N LYS A 13 -16.47 25.20 -8.61
CA LYS A 13 -16.81 23.81 -8.28
C LYS A 13 -15.72 22.86 -8.78
N ALA A 14 -15.24 23.05 -10.01
CA ALA A 14 -14.15 22.26 -10.57
C ALA A 14 -12.87 22.38 -9.75
N ASP A 15 -12.49 23.60 -9.33
CA ASP A 15 -11.32 23.85 -8.49
C ASP A 15 -11.42 23.10 -7.15
N VAL A 16 -12.59 23.16 -6.50
CA VAL A 16 -12.82 22.46 -5.22
C VAL A 16 -12.77 20.94 -5.39
N LEU A 17 -13.39 20.41 -6.45
CA LEU A 17 -13.36 18.97 -6.75
C LEU A 17 -11.94 18.49 -7.03
N GLN A 18 -11.16 19.24 -7.82
CA GLN A 18 -9.78 18.91 -8.12
C GLN A 18 -8.89 18.95 -6.88
N ALA A 19 -9.02 19.99 -6.04
CA ALA A 19 -8.28 20.09 -4.79
C ALA A 19 -8.62 18.93 -3.84
N THR A 20 -9.90 18.56 -3.77
CA THR A 20 -10.39 17.47 -2.93
C THR A 20 -9.91 16.11 -3.45
N PHE A 21 -9.99 15.86 -4.76
CA PHE A 21 -9.39 14.69 -5.41
C PHE A 21 -7.91 14.57 -5.05
N LYS A 22 -7.14 15.64 -5.25
CA LYS A 22 -5.70 15.64 -4.96
C LYS A 22 -5.42 15.31 -3.49
N HIS A 23 -6.16 15.91 -2.57
CA HIS A 23 -6.01 15.64 -1.15
C HIS A 23 -6.21 14.16 -0.80
N TYR A 24 -7.29 13.54 -1.27
CA TYR A 24 -7.55 12.11 -1.01
C TYR A 24 -6.59 11.18 -1.73
N PHE A 25 -6.17 11.54 -2.95
CA PHE A 25 -5.18 10.78 -3.69
C PHE A 25 -3.80 10.81 -3.00
N ASP A 26 -3.37 11.97 -2.50
CA ASP A 26 -2.13 12.11 -1.73
C ASP A 26 -2.19 11.25 -0.45
N MET A 27 -3.34 11.21 0.25
CA MET A 27 -3.53 10.32 1.41
C MET A 27 -3.47 8.83 1.05
N ALA A 28 -4.03 8.43 -0.10
CA ALA A 28 -3.89 7.07 -0.59
C ALA A 28 -2.40 6.75 -0.81
N MET A 29 -1.68 7.58 -1.56
CA MET A 29 -0.27 7.37 -1.87
C MET A 29 0.65 7.38 -0.64
N ASP A 30 0.32 8.16 0.38
CA ASP A 30 1.01 8.13 1.67
C ASP A 30 0.91 6.74 2.34
N HIS A 31 -0.29 6.13 2.35
CA HIS A 31 -0.47 4.77 2.87
C HIS A 31 0.28 3.72 2.05
N HIS A 32 0.34 3.87 0.73
CA HIS A 32 1.15 3.00 -0.13
C HIS A 32 2.64 3.12 0.21
N THR A 33 3.15 4.34 0.35
CA THR A 33 4.55 4.61 0.72
C THR A 33 4.86 4.03 2.11
N LYS A 34 4.00 4.25 3.11
CA LYS A 34 4.16 3.71 4.47
C LYS A 34 4.22 2.18 4.47
N ALA A 35 3.42 1.50 3.65
CA ALA A 35 3.48 0.04 3.53
C ALA A 35 4.88 -0.43 3.10
N GLY A 36 5.45 0.20 2.08
CA GLY A 36 6.80 -0.10 1.58
C GLY A 36 7.89 0.26 2.57
N THR A 37 7.90 1.49 3.09
CA THR A 37 8.92 1.98 4.03
C THR A 37 8.97 1.12 5.29
N THR A 38 7.82 0.86 5.92
CA THR A 38 7.80 0.00 7.12
C THR A 38 8.27 -1.41 6.80
N SER A 39 7.84 -1.99 5.67
CA SER A 39 8.28 -3.34 5.29
C SER A 39 9.80 -3.41 5.10
N HIS A 40 10.42 -2.44 4.44
CA HIS A 40 11.88 -2.38 4.32
C HIS A 40 12.59 -2.29 5.67
N ILE A 41 12.12 -1.42 6.57
CA ILE A 41 12.70 -1.28 7.91
C ILE A 41 12.62 -2.61 8.67
N LEU A 42 11.47 -3.28 8.65
CA LEU A 42 11.29 -4.58 9.33
C LEU A 42 12.22 -5.65 8.74
N LEU A 43 12.40 -5.70 7.41
CA LEU A 43 13.29 -6.65 6.76
C LEU A 43 14.76 -6.40 7.09
N ILE A 44 15.18 -5.14 7.19
CA ILE A 44 16.53 -4.77 7.63
C ILE A 44 16.77 -5.25 9.07
N ILE A 45 15.81 -5.03 9.97
CA ILE A 45 15.90 -5.50 11.36
C ILE A 45 16.01 -7.03 11.41
N VAL A 46 15.17 -7.74 10.66
CA VAL A 46 15.22 -9.21 10.57
C VAL A 46 16.58 -9.68 10.05
N GLY A 47 17.08 -9.08 8.98
CA GLY A 47 18.41 -9.40 8.44
C GLY A 47 19.53 -9.18 9.43
N ALA A 48 19.46 -8.10 10.22
CA ALA A 48 20.43 -7.81 11.28
C ALA A 48 20.37 -8.86 12.39
N ILE A 49 19.18 -9.25 12.86
CA ILE A 49 19.01 -10.30 13.89
C ILE A 49 19.59 -11.63 13.39
N ILE A 50 19.25 -12.06 12.17
CA ILE A 50 19.75 -13.30 11.58
C ILE A 50 21.29 -13.25 11.45
N THR A 51 21.85 -12.12 11.05
CA THR A 51 23.31 -11.95 10.92
C THR A 51 24.01 -12.06 12.27
N LEU A 52 23.46 -11.44 13.32
CA LEU A 52 24.04 -11.49 14.67
C LEU A 52 24.06 -12.93 15.21
N VAL A 53 22.93 -13.63 15.13
CA VAL A 53 22.79 -15.02 15.59
C VAL A 53 23.59 -16.00 14.72
N GLY A 54 23.76 -15.71 13.43
CA GLY A 54 24.53 -16.57 12.53
C GLY A 54 26.04 -16.43 12.68
N LEU A 55 26.53 -15.28 13.15
CA LEU A 55 27.97 -15.02 13.28
C LEU A 55 28.51 -15.41 14.66
N GLU A 56 27.80 -15.02 15.72
CA GLU A 56 28.12 -15.45 17.06
C GLU A 56 27.39 -16.78 17.24
N GLN A 57 28.09 -17.89 17.44
CA GLN A 57 27.46 -19.18 17.78
C GLN A 57 26.79 -19.06 19.15
N THR A 58 25.64 -18.39 19.17
CA THR A 58 24.93 -18.05 20.37
C THR A 58 24.34 -19.31 21.00
N GLY A 59 24.11 -19.26 22.31
CA GLY A 59 23.48 -20.39 23.00
C GLY A 59 22.04 -20.60 22.52
N ALA A 60 21.54 -21.83 22.63
CA ALA A 60 20.20 -22.22 22.20
C ALA A 60 19.06 -21.28 22.66
N GLU A 61 19.15 -20.74 23.88
CA GLU A 61 18.15 -19.80 24.41
C GLU A 61 18.11 -18.47 23.65
N VAL A 62 19.27 -17.98 23.20
CA VAL A 62 19.37 -16.72 22.43
C VAL A 62 18.80 -16.92 21.04
N ASP A 63 19.10 -18.05 20.39
CA ASP A 63 18.57 -18.41 19.08
C ASP A 63 17.05 -18.54 19.12
N LYS A 64 16.50 -19.18 20.17
CA LYS A 64 15.06 -19.24 20.42
C LYS A 64 14.45 -17.86 20.58
N ALA A 65 15.04 -17.02 21.41
CA ALA A 65 14.55 -15.65 21.60
C ALA A 65 14.55 -14.86 20.28
N ALA A 66 15.62 -14.99 19.47
CA ALA A 66 15.72 -14.36 18.16
C ALA A 66 14.70 -14.91 17.16
N GLY A 67 14.51 -16.23 17.09
CA GLY A 67 13.50 -16.88 16.26
C GLY A 67 12.09 -16.41 16.59
N LEU A 68 11.76 -16.31 17.88
CA LEU A 68 10.49 -15.75 18.35
C LEU A 68 10.33 -14.28 17.91
N ALA A 69 11.37 -13.46 18.08
CA ALA A 69 11.33 -12.05 17.67
C ALA A 69 11.10 -11.89 16.15
N ILE A 70 11.83 -12.65 15.33
CA ILE A 70 11.65 -12.67 13.87
C ILE A 70 10.23 -13.13 13.50
N CYS A 71 9.71 -14.15 14.17
CA CYS A 71 8.36 -14.65 13.96
C CYS A 71 7.31 -13.55 14.19
N LEU A 72 7.41 -12.85 15.33
CA LEU A 72 6.52 -11.74 15.68
C LEU A 72 6.64 -10.57 14.69
N ILE A 73 7.86 -10.22 14.26
CA ILE A 73 8.07 -9.18 13.25
C ILE A 73 7.40 -9.55 11.93
N GLY A 74 7.55 -10.80 11.47
CA GLY A 74 6.89 -11.29 10.26
C GLY A 74 5.36 -11.24 10.35
N LEU A 75 4.78 -11.72 11.44
CA LEU A 75 3.32 -11.65 11.65
C LEU A 75 2.82 -10.19 11.70
N PHE A 76 3.53 -9.32 12.41
CA PHE A 76 3.21 -7.89 12.46
C PHE A 76 3.30 -7.26 11.07
N GLY A 77 4.37 -7.51 10.32
CA GLY A 77 4.58 -6.99 8.98
C GLY A 77 3.47 -7.41 8.00
N ALA A 78 3.02 -8.66 8.08
CA ALA A 78 1.93 -9.18 7.25
C ALA A 78 0.60 -8.46 7.54
N VAL A 79 0.24 -8.30 8.82
CA VAL A 79 -0.98 -7.59 9.25
C VAL A 79 -0.89 -6.10 8.88
N TRP A 80 0.26 -5.47 9.14
CA TRP A 80 0.49 -4.07 8.82
C TRP A 80 0.38 -3.78 7.33
N ALA A 81 1.07 -4.56 6.48
CA ALA A 81 1.03 -4.40 5.03
C ALA A 81 -0.41 -4.54 4.50
N ARG A 82 -1.15 -5.53 4.99
CA ARG A 82 -2.57 -5.68 4.66
C ARG A 82 -3.38 -4.45 5.07
N LYS A 83 -3.17 -3.94 6.27
CA LYS A 83 -3.91 -2.79 6.79
C LYS A 83 -3.63 -1.51 6.01
N GLN A 84 -2.38 -1.28 5.62
CA GLN A 84 -2.02 -0.13 4.80
C GLN A 84 -2.64 -0.22 3.40
N HIS A 85 -2.68 -1.42 2.80
CA HIS A 85 -3.39 -1.61 1.54
C HIS A 85 -4.89 -1.37 1.64
N GLU A 86 -5.56 -1.80 2.72
CA GLU A 86 -6.97 -1.48 2.95
C GLU A 86 -7.22 0.04 2.99
N ARG A 87 -6.34 0.78 3.68
CA ARG A 87 -6.42 2.25 3.76
C ARG A 87 -6.13 2.92 2.43
N TYR A 88 -5.16 2.44 1.67
CA TYR A 88 -4.88 2.89 0.31
C TYR A 88 -6.14 2.82 -0.56
N PHE A 89 -6.76 1.63 -0.66
CA PHE A 89 -7.94 1.44 -1.50
C PHE A 89 -9.14 2.26 -1.02
N TYR A 90 -9.29 2.43 0.29
CA TYR A 90 -10.34 3.28 0.86
C TYR A 90 -10.22 4.73 0.39
N TRP A 91 -9.04 5.34 0.50
CA TRP A 91 -8.84 6.73 0.08
C TRP A 91 -8.79 6.90 -1.43
N GLU A 92 -8.22 5.94 -2.15
CA GLU A 92 -8.24 5.90 -3.62
C GLU A 92 -9.69 5.86 -4.14
N HIS A 93 -10.55 5.04 -3.52
CA HIS A 93 -11.96 4.98 -3.88
C HIS A 93 -12.66 6.33 -3.71
N ILE A 94 -12.41 7.01 -2.58
CA ILE A 94 -12.96 8.36 -2.33
C ILE A 94 -12.43 9.36 -3.35
N ALA A 95 -11.12 9.36 -3.64
CA ALA A 95 -10.52 10.23 -4.65
C ALA A 95 -11.18 10.02 -6.02
N ASN A 96 -11.34 8.76 -6.45
CA ASN A 96 -11.97 8.43 -7.73
C ASN A 96 -13.41 8.95 -7.83
N LYS A 97 -14.17 9.04 -6.73
CA LYS A 97 -15.51 9.66 -6.75
C LYS A 97 -15.48 11.15 -7.07
N TYR A 98 -14.54 11.90 -6.50
CA TYR A 98 -14.36 13.31 -6.88
C TYR A 98 -13.86 13.48 -8.31
N GLN A 99 -13.04 12.54 -8.80
CA GLN A 99 -12.60 12.55 -10.18
C GLN A 99 -13.75 12.26 -11.16
N GLU A 100 -14.66 11.33 -10.82
CA GLU A 100 -15.88 11.03 -11.57
C GLU A 100 -16.79 12.28 -11.63
N GLU A 101 -17.05 12.94 -10.49
CA GLU A 101 -17.86 14.17 -10.44
C GLU A 101 -17.22 15.32 -11.24
N LEU A 102 -15.89 15.48 -11.16
CA LEU A 102 -15.16 16.47 -11.96
C LEU A 102 -15.27 16.15 -13.46
N ALA A 103 -15.25 14.87 -13.82
CA ALA A 103 -15.38 14.42 -15.20
C ALA A 103 -16.76 14.73 -15.80
N GLU A 104 -17.81 14.60 -15.00
CA GLU A 104 -19.18 14.95 -15.38
C GLU A 104 -19.36 16.47 -15.52
N LEU A 105 -18.74 17.26 -14.62
CA LEU A 105 -18.82 18.72 -14.66
C LEU A 105 -18.10 19.32 -15.88
N LEU A 106 -17.01 18.68 -16.31
CA LEU A 106 -16.16 19.12 -17.42
C LEU A 106 -16.26 18.15 -18.60
N SER A 107 -17.47 17.84 -19.05
CA SER A 107 -17.73 16.86 -20.13
C SER A 107 -16.99 17.14 -21.44
N ASP A 108 -16.65 18.41 -21.69
CA ASP A 108 -15.93 18.85 -22.90
C ASP A 108 -14.42 18.60 -22.83
N PHE A 109 -13.87 18.43 -21.63
CA PHE A 109 -12.51 17.93 -21.47
C PHE A 109 -12.54 16.41 -21.67
N LYS A 110 -11.49 15.85 -22.30
CA LYS A 110 -11.24 14.41 -22.27
C LYS A 110 -10.92 14.01 -20.83
N THR A 111 -11.95 13.87 -20.02
CA THR A 111 -11.87 13.62 -18.58
C THR A 111 -11.61 12.14 -18.32
N GLY A 112 -11.54 11.78 -17.03
CA GLY A 112 -10.94 10.55 -16.51
C GLY A 112 -11.28 9.25 -17.25
N SER A 113 -12.45 9.10 -17.88
CA SER A 113 -12.80 7.89 -18.66
C SER A 113 -11.85 7.64 -19.83
N TYR A 114 -11.42 8.69 -20.54
CA TYR A 114 -10.48 8.58 -21.66
C TYR A 114 -9.09 8.17 -21.16
N TYR A 115 -8.56 8.85 -20.12
CA TYR A 115 -7.25 8.50 -19.55
C TYR A 115 -7.24 7.16 -18.80
N TYR A 116 -8.34 6.78 -18.18
CA TYR A 116 -8.49 5.50 -17.48
C TYR A 116 -8.54 4.34 -18.48
N GLU A 117 -9.28 4.49 -19.58
CA GLU A 117 -9.33 3.46 -20.61
C GLU A 117 -7.98 3.31 -21.33
N TYR A 118 -7.32 4.42 -21.68
CA TYR A 118 -5.96 4.39 -22.24
C TYR A 118 -4.92 3.88 -21.23
N GLY A 119 -5.02 4.24 -19.96
CA GLY A 119 -4.13 3.75 -18.90
C GLY A 119 -4.31 2.25 -18.68
N ARG A 120 -5.54 1.76 -18.65
CA ARG A 120 -5.85 0.32 -18.55
C ARG A 120 -5.38 -0.44 -19.80
N LYS A 121 -5.54 0.15 -20.98
CA LYS A 121 -5.07 -0.41 -22.25
C LYS A 121 -3.53 -0.44 -22.31
N ALA A 122 -2.86 0.63 -21.91
CA ALA A 122 -1.41 0.68 -21.77
C ALA A 122 -0.87 -0.32 -20.72
N ALA A 123 -1.55 -0.49 -19.58
CA ALA A 123 -1.19 -1.48 -18.57
C ALA A 123 -1.39 -2.93 -19.08
N LYS A 124 -2.36 -3.16 -19.96
CA LYS A 124 -2.63 -4.45 -20.59
C LYS A 124 -1.66 -4.76 -21.73
N ASP A 125 -1.32 -3.75 -22.54
CA ASP A 125 -0.48 -3.88 -23.74
C ASP A 125 1.03 -3.81 -23.41
N GLY A 126 1.41 -3.23 -22.26
CA GLY A 126 2.80 -3.03 -21.82
C GLY A 126 3.58 -4.27 -21.39
N GLY A 127 3.08 -5.50 -21.60
CA GLY A 127 3.88 -6.72 -21.45
C GLY A 127 4.10 -7.25 -20.02
N TYR A 128 3.40 -6.74 -19.00
CA TYR A 128 3.54 -7.15 -17.60
C TYR A 128 2.81 -8.46 -17.25
N GLY A 129 3.00 -9.53 -18.04
CA GLY A 129 2.14 -10.73 -18.03
C GLY A 129 2.05 -11.47 -16.68
N ILE A 130 3.16 -11.62 -15.96
CA ILE A 130 3.20 -12.31 -14.65
C ILE A 130 3.01 -11.32 -13.49
N THR A 131 3.60 -10.14 -13.60
CA THR A 131 3.57 -9.09 -12.57
C THR A 131 2.17 -8.48 -12.39
N ASN A 132 1.34 -8.35 -13.43
CA ASN A 132 -0.05 -7.91 -13.28
C ASN A 132 -0.96 -8.95 -12.61
N ARG A 133 -0.55 -10.23 -12.58
CA ARG A 133 -1.36 -11.30 -11.98
C ARG A 133 -1.28 -11.30 -10.46
N ILE A 134 -0.15 -10.87 -9.91
CA ILE A 134 0.07 -10.84 -8.46
C ILE A 134 -0.11 -9.40 -8.00
N ARG A 135 -1.22 -9.12 -7.30
CA ARG A 135 -1.42 -7.80 -6.68
C ARG A 135 -0.32 -7.58 -5.64
N ASP A 136 0.31 -6.41 -5.63
CA ASP A 136 1.41 -6.05 -4.72
C ASP A 136 1.14 -6.40 -3.25
N ARG A 137 -0.12 -6.29 -2.81
CA ARG A 137 -0.53 -6.71 -1.46
C ARG A 137 -0.17 -8.16 -1.12
N HIS A 138 -0.27 -9.06 -2.10
CA HIS A 138 0.02 -10.48 -1.90
C HIS A 138 1.53 -10.70 -1.80
N LEU A 139 2.33 -9.92 -2.52
CA LEU A 139 3.80 -9.98 -2.41
C LEU A 139 4.25 -9.58 -1.01
N TRP A 140 3.82 -8.42 -0.52
CA TRP A 140 4.23 -7.94 0.81
C TRP A 140 3.77 -8.86 1.94
N VAL A 141 2.51 -9.30 1.91
CA VAL A 141 2.00 -10.24 2.91
C VAL A 141 2.75 -11.57 2.85
N SER A 142 2.96 -12.13 1.66
CA SER A 142 3.67 -13.42 1.54
C SER A 142 5.12 -13.33 2.00
N LEU A 143 5.80 -12.23 1.69
CA LEU A 143 7.17 -11.97 2.15
C LEU A 143 7.26 -12.00 3.68
N HIS A 144 6.35 -11.29 4.35
CA HIS A 144 6.30 -11.26 5.81
C HIS A 144 5.88 -12.60 6.43
N LEU A 145 5.04 -13.38 5.76
CA LEU A 145 4.73 -14.75 6.17
C LEU A 145 5.96 -15.68 6.04
N ILE A 146 6.77 -15.51 4.99
CA ILE A 146 8.05 -16.24 4.85
C ILE A 146 8.99 -15.87 6.01
N VAL A 147 9.10 -14.58 6.36
CA VAL A 147 9.86 -14.14 7.53
C VAL A 147 9.35 -14.82 8.81
N ALA A 148 8.03 -14.89 9.00
CA ALA A 148 7.45 -15.55 10.16
C ALA A 148 7.81 -17.04 10.23
N ILE A 149 7.77 -17.73 9.08
CA ILE A 149 8.17 -19.14 8.95
C ILE A 149 9.67 -19.31 9.27
N ILE A 150 10.54 -18.42 8.78
CA ILE A 150 11.98 -18.46 9.10
C ILE A 150 12.21 -18.34 10.60
N GLY A 151 11.55 -17.38 11.26
CA GLY A 151 11.64 -17.22 12.72
C GLY A 151 11.15 -18.46 13.47
N LEU A 152 10.06 -19.06 13.01
CA LEU A 152 9.52 -20.30 13.58
C LEU A 152 10.49 -21.48 13.42
N SER A 153 11.08 -21.62 12.23
CA SER A 153 12.09 -22.66 11.98
C SER A 153 13.33 -22.49 12.85
N LEU A 154 13.81 -21.25 13.03
CA LEU A 154 14.93 -20.96 13.91
C LEU A 154 14.58 -21.34 15.36
N PHE A 155 13.39 -20.97 15.83
CA PHE A 155 12.92 -21.29 17.18
C PHE A 155 12.93 -22.79 17.49
N PHE A 156 12.51 -23.63 16.54
CA PHE A 156 12.44 -25.09 16.72
C PHE A 156 13.72 -25.85 16.35
N SER A 157 14.67 -25.21 15.65
CA SER A 157 15.93 -25.86 15.28
C SER A 157 17.02 -25.76 16.35
N SER A 158 16.80 -24.94 17.38
CA SER A 158 17.73 -24.71 18.49
C SER A 158 17.55 -25.68 19.65
N ASP A 159 17.05 -26.90 19.38
CA ASP A 159 16.98 -28.03 20.30
C ASP A 159 18.14 -29.00 20.03
#